data_AF-A0AA45U8E2-F1
#
_entry.id   AF-A0AA45U8E2-F1
#
_cell.length_a   1.000
_cell.length_b   1.000
_cell.length_c   1.000
_cell.angle_alpha   90.00
_cell.angle_beta   90.00
_cell.angle_gamma   90.00
#
_symmetry.space_group_name_H-M   'P 1'
#
loop_
_entity.id
_entity.type
_entity.pdbx_description
1 polymer ?
#
loop_
_entity_poly.entity_id
_entity_poly.type
_entity_poly.pdbx_seq_one_letter_code
_entity_poly.pdbx_strand_id
1 'polypeptide(L)'
;MLKVGKGTSRISIYSRYRKNYLDWVEKTHGRAARKAAEVRIGSGNPMHHLIPDAVAQRHPLIRKALERIEGYTIDRGTNILDMPCKDPKGKIMHLGSHPKYNSYVTTLLDDALESLDDALGKRKPGSNLTPREIEDALLEIEMNLREAIESGNLPMDVLKELSEDGIVVGKKLALLELPSHEESLTA
;
A
#
# COMPACT_ATOMS: atom_id res chain seq x y z
N MET A 1 24.95 40.93 8.84
CA MET A 1 23.51 40.61 8.79
C MET A 1 23.24 39.88 7.48
N LEU A 2 23.01 38.57 7.52
CA LEU A 2 22.58 37.77 6.37
C LEU A 2 21.38 36.93 6.81
N LYS A 3 20.23 37.17 6.16
CA LYS A 3 18.97 36.47 6.39
C LYS A 3 19.11 35.02 5.91
N VAL A 4 18.97 34.07 6.83
CA VAL A 4 18.83 32.64 6.49
C VAL A 4 17.38 32.40 6.07
N GLY A 5 17.19 32.03 4.81
CA GLY A 5 15.90 31.68 4.24
C GLY A 5 15.28 30.47 4.93
N LYS A 6 13.94 30.49 5.06
CA LYS A 6 13.11 29.40 5.57
C LYS A 6 13.44 28.11 4.82
N GLY A 7 14.14 27.19 5.49
CA GLY A 7 14.37 25.84 5.00
C GLY A 7 13.03 25.15 4.77
N THR A 8 12.79 24.70 3.55
CA THR A 8 11.76 23.72 3.23
C THR A 8 12.03 22.49 4.09
N SER A 9 11.18 22.25 5.08
CA SER A 9 11.30 21.09 5.96
C SER A 9 11.31 19.84 5.10
N ARG A 10 12.45 19.14 5.05
CA ARG A 10 12.58 17.82 4.41
C ARG A 10 11.70 16.85 5.21
N ILE A 11 10.45 16.71 4.78
CA ILE A 11 9.54 15.64 5.18
C ILE A 11 10.32 14.32 4.98
N SER A 12 10.68 13.64 6.08
CA SER A 12 11.31 12.32 6.03
C SER A 12 10.44 11.36 5.23
N ILE A 13 11.03 10.34 4.59
CA ILE A 13 10.28 9.32 3.82
C ILE A 13 9.15 8.72 4.69
N TYR A 14 9.47 8.44 5.97
CA TYR A 14 8.51 8.05 7.01
C TYR A 14 7.29 8.99 7.14
N SER A 15 7.49 10.29 6.99
CA SER A 15 6.41 11.28 7.06
C SER A 15 5.64 11.45 5.75
N ARG A 16 6.19 11.02 4.60
CA ARG A 16 5.52 11.14 3.30
C ARG A 16 4.45 10.06 3.08
N TYR A 17 4.82 8.78 3.17
CA TYR A 17 3.82 7.71 2.98
C TYR A 17 2.78 7.71 4.11
N ARG A 18 3.16 8.08 5.34
CA ARG A 18 2.21 8.27 6.46
C ARG A 18 1.16 9.30 6.11
N LYS A 19 1.58 10.49 5.65
CA LYS A 19 0.65 11.55 5.23
C LYS A 19 -0.24 11.08 4.08
N ASN A 20 0.34 10.48 3.05
CA ASN A 20 -0.40 10.04 1.86
C ASN A 20 -1.44 8.98 2.19
N TYR A 21 -1.12 8.01 3.04
CA TYR A 21 -2.06 7.02 3.55
C TYR A 21 -3.20 7.67 4.33
N LEU A 22 -2.87 8.56 5.26
CA LEU A 22 -3.86 9.23 6.10
C LEU A 22 -4.81 10.14 5.30
N ASP A 23 -4.30 10.88 4.33
CA ASP A 23 -5.11 11.68 3.41
C ASP A 23 -6.01 10.79 2.55
N TRP A 24 -5.49 9.65 2.08
CA TRP A 24 -6.27 8.66 1.35
C TRP A 24 -7.40 8.09 2.22
N VAL A 25 -7.13 7.71 3.46
CA VAL A 25 -8.15 7.22 4.41
C VAL A 25 -9.23 8.27 4.66
N GLU A 26 -8.90 9.55 4.86
CA GLU A 26 -9.93 10.58 5.00
C GLU A 26 -10.75 10.73 3.72
N LYS A 27 -10.10 10.70 2.56
CA LYS A 27 -10.78 10.81 1.26
C LYS A 27 -11.75 9.65 1.02
N THR A 28 -11.42 8.42 1.42
CA THR A 28 -12.22 7.22 1.13
C THR A 28 -13.16 6.80 2.26
N HIS A 29 -12.81 7.09 3.52
CA HIS A 29 -13.51 6.59 4.71
C HIS A 29 -13.86 7.70 5.73
N GLY A 30 -13.51 8.96 5.44
CA GLY A 30 -13.85 10.11 6.27
C GLY A 30 -12.93 10.36 7.46
N ARG A 31 -13.19 11.48 8.15
CA ARG A 31 -12.33 12.00 9.24
C ARG A 31 -12.21 11.06 10.44
N ALA A 32 -13.28 10.34 10.78
CA ALA A 32 -13.28 9.40 11.89
C ALA A 32 -12.28 8.26 11.65
N ALA A 33 -12.30 7.66 10.45
CA ALA A 33 -11.37 6.61 10.06
C ALA A 33 -9.93 7.11 10.05
N ARG A 34 -9.70 8.33 9.55
CA ARG A 34 -8.39 8.98 9.57
C ARG A 34 -7.85 9.15 10.99
N LYS A 35 -8.68 9.61 11.94
CA LYS A 35 -8.29 9.76 13.34
C LYS A 35 -7.96 8.42 13.99
N ALA A 36 -8.75 7.38 13.73
CA ALA A 36 -8.47 6.03 14.22
C ALA A 36 -7.14 5.49 13.67
N ALA A 37 -6.88 5.68 12.38
CA ALA A 37 -5.61 5.33 11.76
C ALA A 37 -4.43 6.11 12.37
N GLU A 38 -4.58 7.41 12.64
CA GLU A 38 -3.54 8.21 13.31
C GLU A 38 -3.18 7.67 14.69
N VAL A 39 -4.17 7.28 15.49
CA VAL A 39 -3.98 6.69 16.82
C VAL A 39 -3.21 5.38 16.70
N ARG A 40 -3.65 4.47 15.83
CA ARG A 40 -2.97 3.18 15.59
C ARG A 40 -1.51 3.36 15.18
N ILE A 41 -1.26 4.19 14.16
CA ILE A 41 0.10 4.48 13.67
C ILE A 41 0.93 5.16 14.77
N GLY A 42 0.34 6.08 15.54
CA GLY A 42 0.98 6.74 16.68
C GLY A 42 1.38 5.78 17.80
N SER A 43 0.64 4.69 17.97
CA SER A 43 0.91 3.60 18.92
C SER A 43 1.97 2.60 18.44
N GLY A 44 2.59 2.83 17.27
CA GLY A 44 3.66 1.99 16.74
C GLY A 44 3.20 0.88 15.79
N ASN A 45 1.96 0.92 15.30
CA ASN A 45 1.54 0.03 14.22
C ASN A 45 2.35 0.31 12.95
N PRO A 46 3.01 -0.70 12.37
CA PRO A 46 3.82 -0.50 11.20
C PRO A 46 2.95 -0.25 9.96
N MET A 47 3.54 0.43 8.99
CA MET A 47 2.93 0.69 7.70
C MET A 47 3.78 0.00 6.64
N HIS A 48 3.13 -0.71 5.73
CA HIS A 48 3.78 -1.50 4.70
C HIS A 48 3.31 -1.08 3.32
N HIS A 49 4.21 -1.14 2.34
CA HIS A 49 3.79 -1.05 0.95
C HIS A 49 3.17 -2.37 0.50
N LEU A 50 2.05 -2.29 -0.21
CA LEU A 50 1.43 -3.45 -0.86
C LEU A 50 2.32 -3.95 -1.99
N ILE A 51 2.79 -3.05 -2.83
CA ILE A 51 3.88 -3.26 -3.80
C ILE A 51 5.19 -2.87 -3.11
N PRO A 52 6.03 -3.83 -2.68
CA PRO A 52 7.23 -3.55 -1.90
C PRO A 52 8.26 -2.74 -2.69
N ASP A 53 9.03 -1.90 -2.00
CA ASP A 53 10.14 -1.12 -2.59
C ASP A 53 11.07 -1.98 -3.47
N ALA A 54 11.41 -3.18 -3.00
CA ALA A 54 12.31 -4.10 -3.70
C ALA A 54 11.78 -4.51 -5.09
N VAL A 55 10.46 -4.60 -5.24
CA VAL A 55 9.79 -4.89 -6.51
C VAL A 55 9.64 -3.60 -7.31
N ALA A 56 9.15 -2.54 -6.66
CA ALA A 56 8.85 -1.26 -7.28
C ALA A 56 10.08 -0.60 -7.95
N GLN A 57 11.26 -0.74 -7.35
CA GLN A 57 12.52 -0.20 -7.88
C GLN A 57 12.96 -0.83 -9.20
N ARG A 58 12.45 -2.02 -9.55
CA ARG A 58 12.93 -2.82 -10.68
C ARG A 58 11.86 -3.05 -11.75
N HIS A 59 10.58 -2.97 -11.38
CA HIS A 59 9.50 -3.39 -12.27
C HIS A 59 9.24 -2.39 -13.42
N PRO A 60 9.18 -2.84 -14.69
CA PRO A 60 8.97 -1.95 -15.84
C PRO A 60 7.66 -1.15 -15.80
N LEU A 61 6.56 -1.75 -15.33
CA LEU A 61 5.27 -1.04 -15.20
C LEU A 61 5.34 0.13 -14.21
N ILE A 62 6.03 -0.05 -13.08
CA ILE A 62 6.24 1.01 -12.09
C ILE A 62 7.13 2.12 -12.65
N ARG A 63 8.16 1.74 -13.42
CA ARG A 63 8.99 2.70 -14.13
C ARG A 63 8.18 3.54 -15.12
N LYS A 64 7.31 2.92 -15.92
CA LYS A 64 6.40 3.64 -16.82
C LYS A 64 5.49 4.62 -16.06
N ALA A 65 5.01 4.23 -14.88
CA ALA A 65 4.20 5.11 -14.02
C ALA A 65 4.99 6.32 -13.51
N LEU A 66 6.19 6.09 -12.96
CA LEU A 66 7.10 7.15 -12.51
C LEU A 66 7.46 8.14 -13.62
N GLU A 67 7.62 7.67 -14.86
CA GLU A 67 7.99 8.51 -16.01
C GLU A 67 6.83 9.28 -16.62
N ARG A 68 5.59 8.78 -16.51
CA ARG A 68 4.46 9.24 -17.35
C ARG A 68 3.25 9.76 -16.59
N ILE A 69 3.10 9.43 -15.31
CA ILE A 69 1.99 9.90 -14.48
C ILE A 69 2.49 11.04 -13.60
N GLU A 70 1.93 12.23 -13.77
CA GLU A 70 2.29 13.41 -12.99
C GLU A 70 2.01 13.18 -11.50
N GLY A 71 3.03 13.38 -10.66
CA GLY A 71 2.91 13.24 -9.20
C GLY A 71 2.85 11.79 -8.70
N TYR A 72 3.02 10.78 -9.56
CA TYR A 72 3.05 9.39 -9.13
C TYR A 72 4.23 9.12 -8.18
N THR A 73 3.95 8.37 -7.12
CA THR A 73 4.93 7.85 -6.16
C THR A 73 4.44 6.52 -5.62
N ILE A 74 5.37 5.62 -5.34
CA ILE A 74 5.09 4.34 -4.69
C ILE A 74 4.61 4.52 -3.24
N ASP A 75 4.89 5.69 -2.65
CA ASP A 75 4.41 6.11 -1.33
C ASP A 75 2.96 6.61 -1.34
N ARG A 76 2.21 6.41 -2.43
CA ARG A 76 0.81 6.85 -2.53
C ARG A 76 -0.07 6.05 -1.57
N GLY A 77 -1.10 6.69 -1.02
CA GLY A 77 -1.90 6.09 0.06
C GLY A 77 -2.56 4.76 -0.31
N THR A 78 -2.94 4.58 -1.59
CA THR A 78 -3.51 3.34 -2.12
C THR A 78 -2.54 2.15 -2.05
N ASN A 79 -1.23 2.40 -2.11
CA ASN A 79 -0.18 1.39 -1.97
C ASN A 79 0.23 1.13 -0.51
N ILE A 80 -0.39 1.78 0.48
CA ILE A 80 0.01 1.65 1.88
C ILE A 80 -1.03 0.88 2.70
N LEU A 81 -0.54 -0.03 3.52
CA LEU A 81 -1.31 -0.84 4.45
C LEU A 81 -0.89 -0.54 5.89
N ASP A 82 -1.83 -0.18 6.76
CA ASP A 82 -1.59 -0.09 8.21
C ASP A 82 -1.82 -1.46 8.84
N MET A 83 -0.76 -2.07 9.39
CA MET A 83 -0.85 -3.40 10.00
C MET A 83 -0.76 -3.30 11.52
N PRO A 84 -1.35 -4.25 12.28
CA PRO A 84 -1.13 -4.30 13.72
C PRO A 84 0.36 -4.45 14.05
N CYS A 85 0.80 -3.91 15.19
CA CYS A 85 2.17 -4.06 15.66
C CYS A 85 2.46 -5.45 16.26
N LYS A 86 1.41 -6.12 16.75
CA LYS A 86 1.52 -7.40 17.44
C LYS A 86 0.51 -8.40 16.91
N ASP A 87 0.94 -9.64 16.78
CA ASP A 87 0.01 -10.75 16.63
C ASP A 87 -0.80 -10.94 17.92
N PRO A 88 -1.89 -11.74 17.90
CA PRO A 88 -2.66 -12.04 19.12
C PRO A 88 -1.86 -12.73 20.24
N LYS A 89 -0.67 -13.24 19.94
CA LYS A 89 0.24 -13.90 20.89
C LYS A 89 1.29 -12.93 21.46
N GLY A 90 1.25 -11.65 21.06
CA GLY A 90 2.11 -10.59 21.56
C GLY A 90 3.48 -10.51 20.89
N LYS A 91 3.75 -11.27 19.83
CA LYS A 91 5.00 -11.19 19.07
C LYS A 91 5.02 -9.87 18.28
N ILE A 92 6.13 -9.14 18.37
CA ILE A 92 6.36 -7.96 17.52
C ILE A 92 6.39 -8.46 16.07
N MET A 93 5.55 -7.87 15.25
CA MET A 93 5.56 -8.13 13.82
C MET A 93 6.67 -7.31 13.16
N HIS A 94 7.46 -8.00 12.33
CA HIS A 94 8.32 -7.48 11.26
C HIS A 94 9.79 -7.16 11.58
N LEU A 95 10.70 -7.76 10.78
CA LEU A 95 11.97 -7.19 10.28
C LEU A 95 12.53 -8.13 9.17
N GLY A 96 11.99 -8.05 7.95
CA GLY A 96 12.50 -8.86 6.83
C GLY A 96 11.93 -8.46 5.47
N SER A 97 12.63 -8.84 4.40
CA SER A 97 12.03 -8.93 3.08
C SER A 97 11.29 -10.27 2.98
N HIS A 98 10.20 -10.32 2.23
CA HIS A 98 9.40 -11.52 2.00
C HIS A 98 9.57 -11.97 0.54
N PRO A 99 10.58 -12.79 0.19
CA PRO A 99 10.86 -13.17 -1.18
C PRO A 99 9.67 -13.79 -1.93
N LYS A 100 8.86 -14.62 -1.26
CA LYS A 100 7.70 -15.21 -1.93
C LYS A 100 6.62 -14.18 -2.17
N TYR A 101 6.37 -13.30 -1.20
CA TYR A 101 5.47 -12.17 -1.41
C TYR A 101 5.96 -11.25 -2.54
N ASN A 102 7.26 -10.92 -2.59
CA ASN A 102 7.85 -10.13 -3.68
C ASN A 102 7.67 -10.82 -5.03
N SER A 103 7.87 -12.14 -5.11
CA SER A 103 7.67 -12.91 -6.33
C SER A 103 6.21 -12.87 -6.77
N TYR A 104 5.28 -13.06 -5.83
CA TYR A 104 3.85 -12.98 -6.09
C TYR A 104 3.43 -11.60 -6.63
N VAL A 105 3.88 -10.52 -6.00
CA VAL A 105 3.62 -9.15 -6.47
C VAL A 105 4.24 -8.91 -7.85
N THR A 106 5.43 -9.46 -8.11
CA THR A 106 6.09 -9.35 -9.42
C THR A 106 5.24 -10.02 -10.50
N THR A 107 4.73 -11.23 -10.26
CA THR A 107 3.83 -11.91 -11.20
C THR A 107 2.58 -11.09 -11.51
N LEU A 108 1.92 -10.49 -10.51
CA LEU A 108 0.76 -9.63 -10.75
C LEU A 108 1.08 -8.41 -11.62
N LEU A 109 2.26 -7.83 -11.43
CA LEU A 109 2.71 -6.68 -12.22
C LEU A 109 3.12 -7.08 -13.65
N ASP A 110 3.71 -8.27 -13.83
CA ASP A 110 4.02 -8.84 -15.14
C ASP A 110 2.73 -9.13 -15.92
N ASP A 111 1.75 -9.80 -15.31
CA ASP A 111 0.45 -10.11 -15.92
C ASP A 111 -0.31 -8.83 -16.35
N ALA A 112 -0.26 -7.79 -15.51
CA ALA A 112 -0.86 -6.49 -15.83
C ALA A 112 -0.13 -5.80 -17.00
N LEU A 113 1.20 -5.89 -17.05
CA LEU A 113 1.99 -5.33 -18.14
C LEU A 113 1.73 -6.06 -19.46
N GLU A 114 1.69 -7.39 -19.44
CA GLU A 114 1.35 -8.22 -20.60
C GLU A 114 -0.05 -7.87 -21.11
N SER A 115 -1.03 -7.75 -20.20
CA SER A 115 -2.40 -7.36 -20.56
C SER A 115 -2.47 -5.98 -21.22
N LEU A 116 -1.68 -5.02 -20.74
CA LEU A 116 -1.58 -3.69 -21.34
C LEU A 116 -0.91 -3.73 -22.72
N ASP A 117 0.15 -4.50 -22.88
CA ASP A 117 0.87 -4.66 -24.14
C ASP A 117 0.01 -5.38 -25.20
N ASP A 118 -0.75 -6.40 -24.80
CA ASP A 118 -1.76 -7.07 -25.64
C ASP A 118 -2.87 -6.11 -26.09
N ALA A 119 -3.37 -5.31 -25.15
CA ALA A 119 -4.38 -4.29 -25.44
C ALA A 119 -3.83 -3.21 -26.37
N LEU A 120 -2.52 -2.92 -26.31
CA LEU A 120 -1.82 -1.99 -27.20
C LEU A 120 -1.61 -2.59 -28.60
N GLY A 121 -1.24 -3.86 -28.70
CA GLY A 121 -1.02 -4.57 -29.97
C GLY A 121 -2.27 -4.66 -30.85
N LYS A 122 -3.46 -4.60 -30.24
CA LYS A 122 -4.75 -4.53 -30.93
C LYS A 122 -5.11 -3.14 -31.47
N ARG A 123 -4.32 -2.10 -31.16
CA ARG A 123 -4.57 -0.70 -31.59
C ARG A 123 -3.84 -0.38 -32.90
N LYS A 124 -4.09 0.81 -33.42
CA LYS A 124 -3.38 1.32 -34.60
C LYS A 124 -1.87 1.41 -34.34
N PRO A 125 -1.01 1.11 -35.33
CA PRO A 125 0.43 1.28 -35.21
C PRO A 125 0.81 2.68 -34.72
N GLY A 126 1.74 2.76 -33.77
CA GLY A 126 2.16 4.03 -33.15
C GLY A 126 1.28 4.50 -31.98
N SER A 127 0.26 3.73 -31.60
CA SER A 127 -0.46 3.96 -30.35
C SER A 127 0.48 3.78 -29.15
N ASN A 128 0.23 4.51 -28.07
CA ASN A 128 0.92 4.35 -26.80
C ASN A 128 -0.11 4.16 -25.68
N LEU A 129 0.28 3.50 -24.59
CA LEU A 129 -0.51 3.48 -23.35
C LEU A 129 -0.71 4.92 -22.86
N THR A 130 -1.89 5.26 -22.39
CA THR A 130 -2.15 6.55 -21.73
C THR A 130 -1.69 6.50 -20.26
N PRO A 131 -1.37 7.64 -19.63
CA PRO A 131 -1.07 7.66 -18.19
C PRO A 131 -2.18 7.05 -17.34
N ARG A 132 -3.44 7.26 -17.74
CA ARG A 132 -4.61 6.72 -17.06
C ARG A 132 -4.67 5.19 -17.10
N GLU A 133 -4.34 4.56 -18.24
CA GLU A 133 -4.32 3.10 -18.34
C GLU A 133 -3.26 2.47 -17.42
N ILE A 134 -2.11 3.13 -17.29
CA ILE A 134 -1.06 2.71 -16.35
C ILE A 134 -1.54 2.91 -14.90
N GLU A 135 -2.19 4.03 -14.61
CA GLU A 135 -2.73 4.34 -13.28
C GLU A 135 -3.81 3.33 -12.86
N ASP A 136 -4.77 3.07 -13.74
CA ASP A 136 -5.90 2.15 -13.51
C ASP A 136 -5.37 0.72 -13.24
N ALA A 137 -4.41 0.22 -14.04
CA ALA A 137 -3.81 -1.09 -13.82
C ALA A 137 -3.11 -1.20 -12.45
N LEU A 138 -2.38 -0.17 -12.03
CA LEU A 138 -1.70 -0.17 -10.73
C LEU A 138 -2.69 -0.04 -9.56
N LEU A 139 -3.77 0.72 -9.72
CA LEU A 139 -4.82 0.82 -8.71
C LEU A 139 -5.54 -0.52 -8.53
N GLU A 140 -5.79 -1.24 -9.62
CA GLU A 140 -6.38 -2.58 -9.58
C GLU A 140 -5.47 -3.57 -8.83
N ILE A 141 -4.17 -3.58 -9.13
CA ILE A 141 -3.20 -4.43 -8.41
C ILE A 141 -3.18 -4.10 -6.91
N GLU A 142 -3.09 -2.82 -6.54
CA GLU A 142 -3.10 -2.40 -5.14
C GLU A 142 -4.39 -2.79 -4.41
N MET A 143 -5.53 -2.64 -5.08
CA MET A 143 -6.83 -3.10 -4.54
C MET A 143 -6.84 -4.61 -4.33
N ASN A 144 -6.42 -5.39 -5.33
CA ASN A 144 -6.41 -6.86 -5.28
C ASN A 144 -5.44 -7.38 -4.21
N LEU A 145 -4.26 -6.77 -4.08
CA LEU A 145 -3.31 -7.10 -3.01
C LEU A 145 -3.89 -6.84 -1.63
N ARG A 146 -4.53 -5.67 -1.44
CA ARG A 146 -5.20 -5.33 -0.18
C ARG A 146 -6.29 -6.35 0.14
N GLU A 147 -7.14 -6.67 -0.82
CA GLU A 147 -8.21 -7.64 -0.63
C GLU A 147 -7.66 -9.03 -0.30
N ALA A 148 -6.64 -9.51 -1.01
CA ALA A 148 -6.01 -10.80 -0.74
C ALA A 148 -5.42 -10.86 0.68
N ILE A 149 -4.79 -9.79 1.14
CA ILE A 149 -4.26 -9.70 2.51
C ILE A 149 -5.39 -9.63 3.54
N GLU A 150 -6.41 -8.83 3.31
CA GLU A 150 -7.51 -8.67 4.27
C GLU A 150 -8.39 -9.92 4.37
N SER A 151 -8.53 -10.67 3.27
CA SER A 151 -9.34 -11.89 3.19
C SER A 151 -8.59 -13.18 3.54
N GLY A 152 -7.25 -13.17 3.55
CA GLY A 152 -6.46 -14.39 3.77
C GLY A 152 -6.24 -15.20 2.49
N ASN A 153 -6.60 -14.66 1.32
CA ASN A 153 -6.55 -15.34 0.04
C ASN A 153 -5.23 -15.10 -0.71
N LEU A 154 -4.10 -15.22 -0.01
CA LEU A 154 -2.78 -15.24 -0.63
C LEU A 154 -2.37 -16.67 -0.97
N PRO A 155 -1.42 -16.88 -1.92
CA PRO A 155 -0.83 -18.19 -2.15
C PRO A 155 -0.31 -18.83 -0.85
N MET A 156 -0.46 -20.15 -0.71
CA MET A 156 -0.17 -20.86 0.55
C MET A 156 1.28 -20.71 1.01
N ASP A 157 2.22 -20.66 0.07
CA ASP A 157 3.64 -20.49 0.35
C ASP A 157 3.99 -19.07 0.82
N VAL A 158 3.28 -18.07 0.31
CA VAL A 158 3.30 -16.67 0.76
C VAL A 158 2.69 -16.57 2.16
N LEU A 159 1.50 -17.13 2.39
CA LEU A 159 0.86 -17.17 3.72
C LEU A 159 1.79 -17.77 4.77
N LYS A 160 2.47 -18.87 4.42
CA LYS A 160 3.45 -19.51 5.30
C LYS A 160 4.59 -18.57 5.65
N GLU A 161 5.23 -17.93 4.66
CA GLU A 161 6.33 -16.98 4.88
C GLU A 161 5.90 -15.80 5.77
N LEU A 162 4.75 -15.21 5.50
CA LEU A 162 4.20 -14.11 6.30
C LEU A 162 3.91 -14.56 7.74
N SER A 163 3.31 -15.75 7.91
CA SER A 163 2.98 -16.29 9.24
C SER A 163 4.21 -16.59 10.10
N GLU A 164 5.31 -17.04 9.49
CA GLU A 164 6.57 -17.32 10.18
C GLU A 164 7.20 -16.03 10.74
N ASP A 165 7.03 -14.93 10.00
CA ASP A 165 7.43 -13.57 10.42
C ASP A 165 6.39 -12.89 11.35
N GLY A 166 5.33 -13.64 11.71
CA GLY A 166 4.28 -13.19 12.62
C GLY A 166 3.24 -12.27 11.99
N ILE A 167 3.27 -12.05 10.67
CA ILE A 167 2.33 -11.17 9.96
C ILE A 167 0.93 -11.80 9.93
N VAL A 168 -0.05 -11.04 10.41
CA VAL A 168 -1.46 -11.47 10.45
C VAL A 168 -2.15 -11.09 9.15
N VAL A 169 -2.63 -12.12 8.43
CA VAL A 169 -3.43 -12.02 7.20
C VAL A 169 -4.86 -12.49 7.51
N GLY A 170 -5.86 -12.09 6.72
CA GLY A 170 -7.25 -12.52 6.91
C GLY A 170 -8.03 -11.71 7.95
N LYS A 171 -7.58 -10.47 8.18
CA LYS A 171 -8.32 -9.49 8.98
C LYS A 171 -8.44 -8.20 8.18
N LYS A 172 -9.66 -7.67 8.07
CA LYS A 172 -9.86 -6.33 7.50
C LYS A 172 -9.19 -5.30 8.39
N LEU A 173 -8.06 -4.77 7.92
CA LEU A 173 -7.21 -3.87 8.68
C LEU A 173 -7.88 -2.51 8.96
N ALA A 174 -8.92 -2.18 8.20
CA ALA A 174 -9.79 -1.03 8.42
C ALA A 174 -10.87 -1.19 9.52
N LEU A 175 -11.03 -2.36 10.16
CA LEU A 175 -12.15 -2.61 11.10
C LEU A 175 -11.77 -3.27 12.43
N LEU A 176 -10.49 -3.32 12.78
CA LEU A 176 -10.11 -3.84 14.10
C LEU A 176 -10.47 -2.89 15.26
N GLU A 177 -10.98 -1.69 15.00
CA GLU A 177 -11.66 -0.84 15.99
C GLU A 177 -12.73 0.04 15.30
N LEU A 178 -13.90 -0.53 14.98
CA LEU A 178 -15.12 0.20 15.35
C LEU A 178 -15.23 0.08 16.88
N PRO A 179 -15.65 1.14 17.60
CA PRO A 179 -15.82 1.05 19.04
C PRO A 179 -16.65 -0.19 19.36
N SER A 180 -16.21 -0.92 20.39
CA SER A 180 -17.02 -1.97 20.99
C SER A 180 -18.42 -1.42 21.25
N HIS A 181 -19.42 -2.28 21.14
CA HIS A 181 -20.83 -1.94 21.30
C HIS A 181 -21.21 -1.35 22.68
N GLU A 182 -20.24 -1.00 23.53
CA GLU A 182 -20.41 -0.46 24.87
C GLU A 182 -20.48 1.08 24.93
N GLU A 183 -20.04 1.82 23.91
CA GLU A 183 -20.17 3.30 23.92
C GLU A 183 -21.51 3.83 23.38
N SER A 184 -22.48 2.95 23.10
CA SER A 184 -23.84 3.37 22.71
C SER A 184 -24.85 3.34 23.87
N LEU A 185 -24.41 3.03 25.10
CA LEU A 185 -25.28 2.92 26.27
C LEU A 185 -24.75 3.63 27.52
N THR A 186 -23.97 4.70 27.40
CA THR A 186 -23.84 5.70 28.49
C THR A 186 -23.33 7.04 27.96
N ALA A 187 -24.24 7.91 27.50
CA ALA A 187 -24.21 9.38 27.69
C ALA A 187 -25.47 10.01 27.09
#